data_AF-A0A6A4DM44-F1
#
_entry.id   AF-A0A6A4DM44-F1
#
_cell.length_a   1.000
_cell.length_b   1.000
_cell.length_c   1.000
_cell.angle_alpha   90.00
_cell.angle_beta   90.00
_cell.angle_gamma   90.00
#
_symmetry.space_group_name_H-M   'P 1'
#
loop_
_entity.id
_entity.type
_entity.pdbx_description
1 polymer ?
#
loop_
_entity_poly.entity_id
_entity_poly.type
_entity_poly.pdbx_seq_one_letter_code
_entity_poly.pdbx_strand_id
1 'polypeptide(L)'
;MSTAAHPETDGQTERVNRVLKDVLRIYATSFASWSSFLPLVEFALNNAEHASTGLTPFFANNAPSARASSHHRGVAHGALWLQSG
;
A
#
# COMPACT_ATOMS: atom_id res chain seq x y z
N MET A 1 29.66 19.27 -34.59
CA MET A 1 28.89 20.24 -33.78
C MET A 1 27.75 20.75 -34.65
N SER A 2 26.52 20.39 -34.32
CA SER A 2 25.28 20.96 -34.88
C SER A 2 24.32 21.06 -33.71
N THR A 3 24.29 22.15 -32.94
CA THR A 3 23.84 23.54 -33.17
C THR A 3 22.33 23.71 -33.12
N ALA A 4 21.97 24.72 -32.32
CA ALA A 4 20.73 25.48 -32.28
C ALA A 4 19.50 24.72 -31.76
N ALA A 5 18.96 25.24 -30.65
CA ALA A 5 17.61 24.95 -30.19
C ALA A 5 16.66 25.01 -31.39
N HIS A 6 16.17 23.86 -31.82
CA HIS A 6 15.28 23.73 -32.97
C HIS A 6 13.85 23.70 -32.44
N PRO A 7 13.09 24.81 -32.52
CA PRO A 7 11.78 24.93 -31.89
C PRO A 7 10.73 23.95 -32.46
N GLU A 8 10.91 23.44 -33.69
CA GLU A 8 9.97 22.46 -34.26
C GLU A 8 10.12 21.06 -33.64
N THR A 9 11.35 20.61 -33.38
CA THR A 9 11.60 19.35 -32.66
C THR A 9 11.39 19.50 -31.16
N ASP A 10 11.74 20.65 -30.58
CA ASP A 10 11.58 20.89 -29.14
C ASP A 10 10.11 21.04 -28.74
N GLY A 11 9.26 21.59 -29.61
CA GLY A 11 7.83 21.76 -29.32
C GLY A 11 7.07 20.44 -29.10
N GLN A 12 7.47 19.34 -29.74
CA GLN A 12 6.88 18.02 -29.47
C GLN A 12 7.38 17.46 -28.13
N THR A 13 8.68 17.58 -27.86
CA THR A 13 9.29 17.18 -26.59
C THR A 13 8.68 17.96 -25.41
N GLU A 14 8.47 19.26 -25.55
CA GLU A 14 7.83 20.12 -24.55
C GLU A 14 6.38 19.71 -24.27
N ARG A 15 5.61 19.34 -25.31
CA ARG A 15 4.23 18.85 -25.16
C ARG A 15 4.20 17.53 -24.41
N VAL A 16 5.06 16.59 -24.78
CA VAL A 16 5.18 15.29 -24.09
C VAL A 16 5.61 15.48 -22.64
N ASN A 17 6.59 16.36 -22.38
CA ASN A 17 7.04 16.66 -21.02
C ASN A 17 5.95 17.30 -20.15
N ARG A 18 5.07 18.12 -20.74
CA ARG A 18 3.93 18.72 -20.02
C ARG A 18 2.91 17.66 -19.62
N VAL A 19 2.50 16.82 -20.56
CA VAL A 19 1.56 15.71 -20.31
C VAL A 19 2.12 14.77 -19.25
N LEU A 20 3.41 14.41 -19.34
CA LEU A 20 4.06 13.55 -18.36
C LEU A 20 4.05 14.17 -16.96
N LYS A 21 4.36 15.46 -16.84
CA LYS A 21 4.30 16.18 -15.55
C LYS A 21 2.89 16.21 -14.97
N ASP A 22 1.87 16.43 -15.79
CA ASP A 22 0.48 16.48 -15.35
C ASP A 22 0.00 15.10 -14.87
N VAL A 23 0.32 14.04 -15.61
CA VAL A 23 0.03 12.65 -15.19
C VAL A 23 0.73 12.30 -13.88
N LEU A 24 2.02 12.62 -13.75
CA LEU A 24 2.78 12.36 -12.52
C LEU A 24 2.23 13.16 -11.33
N ARG A 25 1.77 14.40 -11.54
CA ARG A 25 1.15 15.23 -10.50
C ARG A 25 -0.18 14.64 -10.05
N ILE A 26 -1.02 14.18 -10.98
CA ILE A 26 -2.28 13.51 -10.65
C ILE A 26 -1.99 12.28 -9.81
N TYR A 27 -1.06 11.42 -10.24
CA TYR A 27 -0.68 10.22 -9.49
C TYR A 27 -0.17 10.57 -8.08
N ALA A 28 0.80 11.46 -7.95
CA ALA A 28 1.33 11.87 -6.66
C ALA A 28 0.25 12.47 -5.73
N THR A 29 -0.75 13.17 -6.29
CA THR A 29 -1.87 13.73 -5.52
C THR A 29 -2.89 12.68 -5.13
N SER A 30 -3.23 11.75 -6.02
CA SER A 30 -4.15 10.63 -5.74
C SER A 30 -3.66 9.72 -4.62
N PHE A 31 -2.33 9.60 -4.46
CA PHE A 31 -1.72 8.87 -3.36
C PHE A 31 -1.38 9.75 -2.15
N ALA A 32 -1.63 11.06 -2.17
CA ALA A 32 -1.23 11.97 -1.09
C ALA A 32 -1.88 11.63 0.28
N SER A 33 -2.97 10.86 0.28
CA SER A 33 -3.65 10.38 1.49
C SER A 33 -3.25 8.96 1.92
N TRP A 34 -2.23 8.34 1.30
CA TRP A 34 -1.80 6.97 1.66
C TRP A 34 -1.52 6.82 3.17
N SER A 35 -0.96 7.86 3.78
CA SER A 35 -0.65 7.91 5.22
C SER A 35 -1.91 7.85 6.10
N SER A 36 -3.05 8.36 5.61
CA SER A 36 -4.33 8.27 6.33
C SER A 36 -4.88 6.84 6.40
N PHE A 37 -4.43 5.96 5.49
CA PHE A 37 -4.78 4.54 5.50
C PHE A 37 -3.82 3.69 6.33
N LEU A 38 -2.66 4.22 6.75
CA LEU A 38 -1.67 3.45 7.52
C LEU A 38 -2.24 2.81 8.79
N PRO A 39 -3.02 3.51 9.63
CA PRO A 39 -3.58 2.88 10.83
C PRO A 39 -4.51 1.70 10.51
N LEU A 40 -5.27 1.79 9.41
CA LEU A 40 -6.17 0.72 8.96
C LEU A 40 -5.40 -0.49 8.44
N VAL A 41 -4.34 -0.25 7.66
CA VAL A 41 -3.47 -1.31 7.13
C VAL A 41 -2.72 -2.01 8.26
N GLU A 42 -2.17 -1.25 9.19
CA GLU A 42 -1.49 -1.78 10.37
C GLU A 42 -2.45 -2.62 11.23
N PHE A 43 -3.66 -2.13 11.47
CA PHE A 43 -4.68 -2.88 12.19
C PHE A 43 -5.03 -4.20 11.48
N ALA A 44 -5.25 -4.17 10.18
CA ALA A 44 -5.57 -5.36 9.40
C ALA A 44 -4.43 -6.39 9.44
N LEU A 45 -3.17 -5.94 9.28
CA LEU A 45 -2.00 -6.82 9.31
C LEU A 45 -1.75 -7.40 10.70
N ASN A 46 -1.88 -6.60 11.76
CA ASN A 46 -1.67 -7.06 13.14
C ASN A 46 -2.71 -8.10 13.60
N ASN A 47 -3.90 -8.09 12.99
CA ASN A 47 -5.02 -8.99 13.33
C ASN A 47 -5.25 -10.12 12.31
N ALA A 48 -4.50 -10.17 11.22
CA ALA A 48 -4.59 -11.27 10.26
C ALA A 48 -3.89 -12.52 10.81
N GLU A 49 -4.57 -13.66 10.83
CA GLU A 49 -3.97 -14.94 11.20
C GLU A 49 -2.95 -15.39 10.13
N HIS A 50 -1.75 -15.77 10.57
CA HIS A 50 -0.75 -16.31 9.67
C HIS A 50 -1.02 -17.80 9.39
N ALA A 51 -1.11 -18.19 8.12
CA ALA A 51 -1.57 -19.52 7.71
C ALA A 51 -0.77 -20.70 8.29
N SER A 52 0.53 -20.55 8.53
CA SER A 52 1.37 -21.62 9.07
C SER A 52 1.34 -21.75 10.60
N THR A 53 1.03 -20.66 11.32
CA THR A 53 1.06 -20.63 12.78
C THR A 53 -0.33 -20.57 13.40
N GLY A 54 -1.34 -20.13 12.64
CA GLY A 54 -2.70 -19.89 13.13
C GLY A 54 -2.80 -18.73 14.12
N LEU A 55 -1.76 -17.92 14.26
CA LEU A 55 -1.71 -16.79 15.21
C LEU A 55 -1.67 -15.48 14.45
N THR A 56 -2.29 -14.45 15.03
CA THR A 56 -2.09 -13.08 14.57
C THR A 56 -0.75 -12.54 15.11
N PRO A 57 -0.09 -11.62 14.39
CA PRO A 57 1.12 -10.96 14.89
C PRO A 57 0.92 -10.30 16.25
N PHE A 58 -0.25 -9.69 16.50
CA PHE A 58 -0.57 -9.08 17.80
C PHE A 58 -0.51 -10.11 18.94
N PHE A 59 -1.11 -11.29 18.74
CA PHE A 59 -1.04 -12.36 19.74
C PHE A 59 0.38 -12.92 19.90
N ALA A 60 1.10 -13.14 18.80
CA ALA A 60 2.46 -13.67 18.85
C ALA A 60 3.44 -12.73 19.58
N ASN A 61 3.28 -11.41 19.43
CA ASN A 61 4.14 -10.41 20.05
C ASN A 61 3.84 -10.17 21.53
N ASN A 62 2.57 -10.29 21.93
CA ASN A 62 2.13 -9.94 23.29
C ASN A 62 1.86 -11.16 24.21
N ALA A 63 1.91 -12.38 23.68
CA ALA A 63 1.74 -13.58 24.49
C ALA A 63 2.96 -13.80 25.41
N PRO A 64 2.77 -14.02 26.73
CA PRO A 64 3.86 -14.39 27.62
C PRO A 64 4.41 -15.78 27.23
N SER A 65 5.56 -15.79 26.56
CA SER A 65 6.23 -16.97 25.98
C SER A 65 5.40 -17.71 24.91
N ALA A 66 5.86 -17.63 23.66
CA ALA A 66 5.36 -18.31 22.45
C ALA A 66 5.41 -19.85 22.49
N ARG A 67 4.96 -20.50 23.56
CA ARG A 67 5.12 -21.94 23.79
C ARG A 67 3.96 -22.58 24.54
N ALA A 68 2.72 -22.25 24.19
CA ALA A 68 1.60 -23.12 24.52
C ALA A 68 0.42 -22.86 23.59
N SER A 69 -0.19 -23.95 23.13
CA SER A 69 -1.49 -23.98 22.46
C SER A 69 -1.51 -23.75 20.96
N SER A 70 -0.92 -24.73 20.26
CA SER A 70 -1.49 -25.32 19.07
C SER A 70 -2.90 -25.88 19.37
N HIS A 71 -3.93 -25.03 19.48
CA HIS A 71 -5.34 -25.39 19.31
C HIS A 71 -6.21 -24.13 19.40
N HIS A 72 -6.42 -23.46 18.28
CA HIS A 72 -7.66 -22.73 18.05
C HIS A 72 -8.04 -22.90 16.58
N ARG A 73 -9.14 -23.60 16.33
CA ARG A 73 -9.70 -23.81 15.00
C ARG A 73 -10.17 -22.47 14.46
N GLY A 74 -9.70 -22.17 13.25
CA GLY A 74 -9.89 -20.89 12.59
C GLY A 74 -11.34 -20.60 12.21
N VAL A 75 -11.62 -19.29 12.17
CA VAL A 75 -12.60 -18.70 11.26
C VAL A 75 -12.04 -17.35 10.81
N ALA A 76 -10.98 -17.38 10.00
CA ALA A 76 -10.62 -16.24 9.17
C ALA A 76 -11.18 -16.48 7.76
N HIS A 77 -12.50 -16.33 7.60
CA HIS A 77 -13.06 -16.02 6.29
C HIS A 77 -12.46 -14.67 5.89
N GLY A 78 -11.54 -14.70 4.93
CA GLY A 78 -10.80 -13.54 4.48
C GLY A 78 -11.72 -12.37 4.14
N ALA A 79 -11.29 -11.18 4.57
CA ALA A 79 -11.67 -9.90 3.98
C ALA A 79 -13.18 -9.58 3.91
N LEU A 80 -13.91 -9.70 5.03
CA LEU A 80 -15.33 -9.29 5.08
C LEU A 80 -15.67 -8.45 6.32
N TRP A 81 -14.89 -7.39 6.58
CA TRP A 81 -15.21 -6.40 7.63
C TRP A 81 -14.82 -4.96 7.25
N LEU A 82 -14.98 -4.57 5.97
CA LEU A 82 -14.94 -3.16 5.58
C LEU A 82 -16.33 -2.51 5.50
N GLN A 83 -17.38 -3.16 6.00
CA GLN A 83 -18.75 -2.61 6.03
C GLN A 83 -19.46 -3.00 7.34
N SER A 84 -19.31 -2.17 8.38
CA SER A 84 -20.37 -1.85 9.33
C SER A 84 -19.88 -0.77 10.30
N GLY A 85 -20.30 0.47 10.04
CA GLY A 85 -20.27 1.60 11.00
C GLY A 85 -19.12 2.56 10.81
#